data_AF-A0A9P4I4E9-F1
#
_entry.id   AF-A0A9P4I4E9-F1
#
_cell.length_a   1.000
_cell.length_b   1.000
_cell.length_c   1.000
_cell.angle_alpha   90.00
_cell.angle_beta   90.00
_cell.angle_gamma   90.00
#
_symmetry.space_group_name_H-M   'P 1'
#
loop_
_entity.id
_entity.type
_entity.pdbx_description
1 polymer ?
#
loop_
_entity_poly.entity_id
_entity_poly.type
_entity_poly.pdbx_seq_one_letter_code
_entity_poly.pdbx_strand_id
1 'polypeptide(L)'
;MSSVKDHKPDPALASGKKKPMVPRPSSSVLLISPTNQVLLLHRVQTSTSFASAHVFPGGNVSEFHDGRVPNPNEPGRHEDGPAYRNAAIRETFEESGILLARNNGFGRLIEVPEDEREEGRKMIHNSKISFPRWLAQKGGRPDVDGLMPFTRWITPPNVPKRYTTQMYLYFLPLATESSAAQPSSGIGPLPTNTEAVIATPKHDGGIEHTSARFLPAAKWLELARAGKIILFPPQFFLLYQVDQFLHSPSSTTQPLSSEILKQQRKQLMDYVRRPASATDPPWAEVCISPIALMMKSKDGRGVLALDKPGPELKGSNRRGVREWVVPISFRKEGPRQVDVMLRREAFDRERDTEETDSTGYGKVDLRPRDQSRPKI
;
A
#
# COMPACT_ATOMS: atom_id res chain seq x y z
N MET A 1 19.70 66.52 15.78
CA MET A 1 20.62 65.59 16.47
C MET A 1 19.90 64.29 16.76
N SER A 2 20.64 63.17 16.70
CA SER A 2 20.28 61.79 17.10
C SER A 2 19.77 60.81 16.01
N SER A 3 20.75 60.27 15.29
CA SER A 3 21.02 58.85 14.97
C SER A 3 19.89 57.86 14.70
N VAL A 4 19.99 57.28 13.50
CA VAL A 4 19.52 55.95 13.08
C VAL A 4 19.93 54.90 14.12
N LYS A 5 18.99 54.03 14.51
CA LYS A 5 19.27 52.76 15.21
C LYS A 5 18.96 51.62 14.26
N ASP A 6 20.01 50.87 13.95
CA ASP A 6 19.97 49.61 13.22
C ASP A 6 19.03 48.62 13.91
N HIS A 7 17.92 48.28 13.25
CA HIS A 7 17.12 47.12 13.63
C HIS A 7 17.71 45.90 12.91
N LYS A 8 18.66 45.22 13.57
CA LYS A 8 19.07 43.88 13.14
C LYS A 8 17.87 42.94 13.32
N PRO A 9 17.48 42.16 12.29
CA PRO A 9 16.46 41.13 12.48
C PRO A 9 16.96 40.08 13.45
N ASP A 10 16.08 39.71 14.38
CA ASP A 10 16.30 38.67 15.38
C ASP A 10 16.66 37.32 14.70
N PRO A 11 17.83 36.72 14.97
CA PRO A 11 18.27 35.49 14.32
C PRO A 11 17.44 34.24 14.71
N ALA A 12 16.40 34.38 15.53
CA ALA A 12 15.55 33.28 15.99
C ALA A 12 14.45 32.81 15.00
N LEU A 13 14.33 33.40 13.80
CA LEU A 13 13.30 33.00 12.81
C LEU A 13 13.78 32.02 11.70
N ALA A 14 15.03 31.56 11.75
CA ALA A 14 15.57 30.62 10.76
C ALA A 14 15.62 29.16 11.29
N SER A 15 14.46 28.48 11.26
CA SER A 15 14.29 27.00 11.12
C SER A 15 13.07 26.44 11.87
N GLY A 16 11.87 26.96 11.59
CA GLY A 16 10.64 26.30 12.02
C GLY A 16 10.45 24.97 11.27
N LYS A 17 10.91 23.84 11.83
CA LYS A 17 10.55 22.51 11.32
C LYS A 17 9.03 22.35 11.44
N LYS A 18 8.31 22.49 10.32
CA LYS A 18 6.86 22.24 10.27
C LYS A 18 6.57 20.84 10.81
N LYS A 19 5.65 20.73 11.78
CA LYS A 19 5.22 19.44 12.33
C LYS A 19 4.68 18.58 11.17
N PRO A 20 5.12 17.31 11.02
CA PRO A 20 4.61 16.43 9.98
C PRO A 20 3.10 16.29 10.06
N MET A 21 2.43 16.20 8.89
CA MET A 21 0.99 15.95 8.85
C MET A 21 0.65 14.60 9.47
N VAL A 22 -0.47 14.51 10.18
CA VAL A 22 -0.99 13.24 10.68
C VAL A 22 -1.33 12.33 9.49
N PRO A 23 -0.86 11.07 9.46
CA PRO A 23 -1.21 10.16 8.38
C PRO A 23 -2.71 9.85 8.39
N ARG A 24 -3.35 9.99 7.22
CA ARG A 24 -4.76 9.64 7.04
C ARG A 24 -4.94 8.11 6.99
N PRO A 25 -5.97 7.56 7.64
CA PRO A 25 -6.25 6.14 7.60
C PRO A 25 -6.70 5.75 6.19
N SER A 26 -6.12 4.68 5.64
CA SER A 26 -6.44 4.19 4.31
C SER A 26 -6.31 2.68 4.24
N SER A 27 -6.88 2.09 3.20
CA SER A 27 -6.78 0.66 2.90
C SER A 27 -6.53 0.44 1.41
N SER A 28 -5.91 -0.68 1.08
CA SER A 28 -5.69 -1.07 -0.31
C SER A 28 -5.61 -2.59 -0.47
N VAL A 29 -6.02 -3.09 -1.64
CA VAL A 29 -6.21 -4.52 -1.90
C VAL A 29 -5.38 -4.98 -3.09
N LEU A 30 -4.49 -5.94 -2.85
CA LEU A 30 -3.91 -6.77 -3.90
C LEU A 30 -4.96 -7.79 -4.34
N LEU A 31 -5.77 -7.41 -5.33
CA LEU A 31 -6.81 -8.27 -5.86
C LEU A 31 -6.21 -9.25 -6.88
N ILE A 32 -6.31 -10.54 -6.57
CA ILE A 32 -5.76 -11.65 -7.35
C ILE A 32 -6.86 -12.29 -8.19
N SER A 33 -6.68 -12.30 -9.51
CA SER A 33 -7.63 -12.88 -10.48
C SER A 33 -7.73 -14.41 -10.36
N PRO A 34 -8.76 -15.03 -10.96
CA PRO A 34 -8.86 -16.50 -11.09
C PRO A 34 -7.65 -17.16 -11.75
N THR A 35 -6.83 -16.39 -12.49
CA THR A 35 -5.61 -16.83 -13.18
C THR A 35 -4.33 -16.35 -12.50
N ASN A 36 -4.40 -15.97 -11.22
CA ASN A 36 -3.28 -15.49 -10.40
C ASN A 36 -2.58 -14.21 -10.90
N GLN A 37 -3.30 -13.38 -11.67
CA GLN A 37 -2.83 -12.04 -12.06
C GLN A 37 -3.25 -11.01 -11.00
N VAL A 38 -2.53 -9.88 -10.92
CA VAL A 38 -2.79 -8.82 -9.94
C VAL A 38 -3.42 -7.62 -10.62
N LEU A 39 -4.50 -7.09 -10.05
CA LEU A 39 -5.13 -5.85 -10.49
C LEU A 39 -4.28 -4.64 -10.13
N LEU A 40 -3.96 -3.81 -11.13
CA LEU A 40 -3.57 -2.42 -10.90
C LEU A 40 -4.51 -1.47 -11.64
N LEU A 41 -4.70 -0.32 -11.02
CA LEU A 41 -5.42 0.82 -11.53
C LEU A 41 -4.43 1.91 -11.92
N HIS A 42 -4.74 2.64 -12.97
CA HIS A 42 -3.97 3.79 -13.42
C HIS A 42 -4.91 4.90 -13.87
N ARG A 43 -4.81 6.06 -13.22
CA ARG A 43 -5.58 7.25 -13.62
C ARG A 43 -5.02 7.78 -14.92
N VAL A 44 -5.81 7.79 -15.98
CA VAL A 44 -5.46 8.38 -17.26
C VAL A 44 -5.66 9.89 -17.13
N GLN A 45 -4.61 10.63 -16.79
CA GLN A 45 -4.64 12.08 -16.89
C GLN A 45 -4.66 12.50 -18.36
N THR A 46 -5.59 13.37 -18.74
CA THR A 46 -5.64 14.00 -20.08
C THR A 46 -4.66 15.17 -20.21
N SER A 47 -3.96 15.58 -19.13
CA SER A 47 -2.96 16.66 -19.14
C SER A 47 -1.53 16.13 -19.06
N THR A 48 -0.66 16.62 -19.94
CA THR A 48 0.68 16.12 -20.31
C THR A 48 1.81 16.32 -19.28
N SER A 49 1.54 16.63 -18.01
CA SER A 49 2.60 17.09 -17.08
C SER A 49 3.02 16.12 -15.97
N PHE A 50 2.31 15.01 -15.73
CA PHE A 50 2.76 13.97 -14.80
C PHE A 50 2.30 12.59 -15.28
N ALA A 51 3.24 11.65 -15.45
CA ALA A 51 2.87 10.25 -15.66
C ALA A 51 2.17 9.76 -14.39
N SER A 52 0.94 9.28 -14.54
CA SER A 52 0.17 8.77 -13.40
C SER A 52 0.73 7.43 -12.94
N ALA A 53 0.67 7.17 -11.64
CA ALA A 53 1.18 5.94 -11.07
C ALA A 53 0.17 4.80 -11.19
N HIS A 54 0.69 3.59 -11.34
CA HIS A 54 -0.12 2.38 -11.22
C HIS A 54 -0.19 2.00 -9.73
N VAL A 55 -1.40 1.73 -9.25
CA VAL A 55 -1.70 1.47 -7.84
C VAL A 55 -2.66 0.30 -7.69
N PHE A 56 -2.60 -0.39 -6.57
CA PHE A 56 -3.67 -1.29 -6.17
C PHE A 56 -4.94 -0.46 -5.88
N PRO A 57 -6.15 -1.01 -6.07
CA PRO A 57 -7.38 -0.36 -5.62
C PRO A 57 -7.29 -0.01 -4.13
N GLY A 58 -7.75 1.18 -3.76
CA GLY A 58 -7.69 1.62 -2.37
C GLY A 58 -7.78 3.12 -2.17
N GLY A 59 -8.13 3.51 -0.95
CA GLY A 59 -8.34 4.91 -0.60
C GLY A 59 -8.52 5.12 0.89
N ASN A 60 -9.05 6.29 1.26
CA ASN A 60 -9.15 6.70 2.65
C ASN A 60 -10.33 5.98 3.32
N VAL A 61 -10.19 5.69 4.61
CA VAL A 61 -11.32 5.25 5.43
C VAL A 61 -12.29 6.43 5.60
N SER A 62 -13.57 6.18 5.32
CA SER A 62 -14.67 7.13 5.50
C SER A 62 -15.55 6.69 6.68
N GLU A 63 -15.76 7.58 7.64
CA GLU A 63 -16.65 7.28 8.77
C GLU A 63 -18.08 6.95 8.33
N PHE A 64 -18.57 7.64 7.29
CA PHE A 64 -19.92 7.46 6.75
C PHE A 64 -20.12 6.09 6.10
N HIS A 65 -19.11 5.57 5.41
CA HIS A 65 -19.22 4.30 4.70
C HIS A 65 -18.70 3.11 5.52
N ASP A 66 -17.59 3.30 6.22
CA ASP A 66 -16.72 2.22 6.69
C ASP A 66 -16.75 2.09 8.23
N GLY A 67 -17.07 3.18 8.93
CA GLY A 67 -17.05 3.29 10.39
C GLY A 67 -15.87 4.10 10.93
N ARG A 68 -15.86 4.32 12.25
CA ARG A 68 -14.81 5.11 12.92
C ARG A 68 -13.51 4.33 13.05
N VAL A 69 -12.40 5.07 12.97
CA VAL A 69 -11.07 4.60 13.38
C VAL A 69 -10.64 5.26 14.70
N PRO A 70 -9.72 4.66 15.45
CA PRO A 70 -9.12 5.28 16.64
C PRO A 70 -8.50 6.66 16.34
N ASN A 71 -8.39 7.50 17.37
CA ASN A 71 -7.88 8.86 17.27
C ASN A 71 -6.40 8.89 16.80
N PRO A 72 -5.93 10.00 16.20
CA PRO A 72 -4.54 10.14 15.73
C PRO A 72 -3.42 9.75 16.69
N ASN A 73 -3.63 9.90 18.00
CA ASN A 73 -2.61 9.64 19.02
C ASN A 73 -2.72 8.22 19.62
N GLU A 74 -3.71 7.44 19.22
CA GLU A 74 -3.94 6.09 19.73
C GLU A 74 -3.20 5.07 18.85
N PRO A 75 -2.35 4.19 19.42
CA PRO A 75 -1.61 3.19 18.64
C PRO A 75 -2.51 2.30 17.76
N GLY A 76 -3.71 1.98 18.25
CA GLY A 76 -4.72 1.20 17.53
C GLY A 76 -5.16 1.82 16.20
N ARG A 77 -4.88 3.11 15.95
CA ARG A 77 -5.10 3.71 14.64
C ARG A 77 -4.27 3.01 13.55
N HIS A 78 -3.14 2.42 13.91
CA HIS A 78 -2.22 1.74 13.00
C HIS A 78 -2.37 0.21 13.04
N GLU A 79 -3.55 -0.28 13.42
CA GLU A 79 -3.89 -1.69 13.48
C GLU A 79 -5.00 -2.02 12.47
N ASP A 80 -5.04 -3.27 12.01
CA ASP A 80 -6.16 -3.76 11.23
C ASP A 80 -7.46 -3.66 12.03
N GLY A 81 -8.59 -3.42 11.36
CA GLY A 81 -9.87 -3.30 12.03
C GLY A 81 -11.05 -3.19 11.06
N PRO A 82 -12.29 -3.23 11.57
CA PRO A 82 -13.50 -3.27 10.74
C PRO A 82 -13.59 -2.13 9.72
N ALA A 83 -13.25 -0.91 10.12
CA ALA A 83 -13.28 0.25 9.23
C ALA A 83 -12.25 0.16 8.09
N TYR A 84 -11.06 -0.39 8.36
CA TYR A 84 -10.06 -0.62 7.31
C TYR A 84 -10.51 -1.71 6.32
N ARG A 85 -11.13 -2.79 6.82
CA ARG A 85 -11.64 -3.88 5.96
C ARG A 85 -12.82 -3.44 5.10
N ASN A 86 -13.75 -2.64 5.65
CA ASN A 86 -14.85 -2.06 4.88
C ASN A 86 -14.33 -1.10 3.80
N ALA A 87 -13.39 -0.23 4.15
CA ALA A 87 -12.78 0.71 3.20
C ALA A 87 -12.08 -0.01 2.04
N ALA A 88 -11.35 -1.09 2.32
CA ALA A 88 -10.70 -1.91 1.29
C ALA A 88 -11.70 -2.41 0.23
N ILE A 89 -12.85 -2.91 0.67
CA ILE A 89 -13.88 -3.46 -0.23
C ILE A 89 -14.62 -2.34 -0.97
N ARG A 90 -15.02 -1.27 -0.26
CA ARG A 90 -15.69 -0.12 -0.86
C ARG A 90 -14.81 0.50 -1.95
N GLU A 91 -13.56 0.82 -1.64
CA GLU A 91 -12.65 1.48 -2.59
C GLU A 91 -12.39 0.58 -3.81
N THR A 92 -12.26 -0.74 -3.60
CA THR A 92 -12.18 -1.69 -4.72
C THR A 92 -13.42 -1.59 -5.62
N PHE A 93 -14.61 -1.50 -5.02
CA PHE A 93 -15.85 -1.33 -5.77
C PHE A 93 -15.93 0.02 -6.50
N GLU A 94 -15.59 1.13 -5.83
CA GLU A 94 -15.66 2.48 -6.39
C GLU A 94 -14.68 2.71 -7.55
N GLU A 95 -13.46 2.17 -7.42
CA GLU A 95 -12.41 2.43 -8.40
C GLU A 95 -12.36 1.41 -9.55
N SER A 96 -12.81 0.16 -9.30
CA SER A 96 -12.73 -0.93 -10.30
C SER A 96 -14.09 -1.50 -10.74
N GLY A 97 -15.18 -1.15 -10.06
CA GLY A 97 -16.48 -1.76 -10.27
C GLY A 97 -16.58 -3.23 -9.84
N ILE A 98 -15.48 -3.85 -9.39
CA ILE A 98 -15.47 -5.23 -8.90
C ILE A 98 -16.07 -5.25 -7.50
N LEU A 99 -17.15 -6.02 -7.35
CA LEU A 99 -17.87 -6.09 -6.08
C LEU A 99 -17.45 -7.31 -5.26
N LEU A 100 -16.78 -7.06 -4.13
CA LEU A 100 -16.38 -8.10 -3.17
C LEU A 100 -17.40 -8.18 -2.03
N ALA A 101 -18.57 -8.74 -2.32
CA ALA A 101 -19.67 -8.88 -1.36
C ALA A 101 -20.24 -10.30 -1.37
N ARG A 102 -20.57 -10.85 -0.20
CA ARG A 102 -21.19 -12.18 -0.08
C ARG A 102 -22.67 -12.08 0.26
N ASN A 103 -23.44 -13.08 -0.16
CA ASN A 103 -24.82 -13.23 0.29
C ASN A 103 -24.86 -13.59 1.80
N ASN A 104 -25.97 -13.28 2.45
CA ASN A 104 -26.15 -13.55 3.88
C ASN A 104 -26.32 -15.05 4.22
N GLY A 105 -26.39 -15.94 3.22
CA GLY A 105 -26.69 -17.36 3.39
C GLY A 105 -25.48 -18.30 3.21
N PHE A 106 -25.00 -18.43 1.98
CA PHE A 106 -24.07 -19.50 1.57
C PHE A 106 -22.63 -19.04 1.33
N GLY A 107 -22.33 -17.79 1.67
CA GLY A 107 -20.99 -17.25 1.53
C GLY A 107 -20.48 -17.29 0.09
N ARG A 108 -21.32 -17.12 -0.94
CA ARG A 108 -20.87 -16.89 -2.32
C ARG A 108 -20.83 -15.40 -2.62
N LEU A 109 -19.95 -14.98 -3.52
CA LEU A 109 -19.99 -13.61 -4.03
C LEU A 109 -21.34 -13.36 -4.70
N ILE A 110 -21.96 -12.22 -4.41
CA ILE A 110 -23.22 -11.82 -5.04
C ILE A 110 -22.94 -11.28 -6.44
N GLU A 111 -23.88 -11.54 -7.34
CA GLU A 111 -23.93 -10.87 -8.63
C GLU A 111 -25.00 -9.78 -8.58
N VAL A 112 -24.65 -8.60 -9.06
CA VAL A 112 -25.55 -7.45 -9.19
C VAL A 112 -25.52 -7.04 -10.67
N PRO A 113 -26.69 -6.83 -11.31
CA PRO A 113 -26.75 -6.35 -12.69
C PRO A 113 -25.88 -5.12 -12.91
N GLU A 114 -25.28 -5.00 -14.11
CA GLU A 114 -24.26 -3.99 -14.38
C GLU A 114 -24.80 -2.55 -14.25
N ASP A 115 -26.03 -2.31 -14.68
CA ASP A 115 -26.73 -1.04 -14.57
C ASP A 115 -26.98 -0.64 -13.10
N GLU A 116 -27.50 -1.57 -12.30
CA GLU A 116 -27.70 -1.36 -10.86
C GLU A 116 -26.36 -1.14 -10.12
N ARG A 117 -25.31 -1.84 -10.56
CA ARG A 117 -23.96 -1.73 -10.01
C ARG A 117 -23.34 -0.38 -10.32
N GLU A 118 -23.47 0.12 -11.55
CA GLU A 118 -22.98 1.43 -11.96
C GLU A 118 -23.75 2.57 -11.26
N GLU A 119 -25.08 2.45 -11.16
CA GLU A 119 -25.91 3.38 -10.38
C GLU A 119 -25.48 3.40 -8.91
N GLY A 120 -25.33 2.23 -8.30
CA GLY A 120 -24.83 2.07 -6.95
C GLY A 120 -23.47 2.72 -6.76
N ARG A 121 -22.52 2.49 -7.68
CA ARG A 121 -21.19 3.10 -7.64
C ARG A 121 -21.26 4.62 -7.61
N LYS A 122 -22.12 5.23 -8.44
CA LYS A 122 -22.34 6.69 -8.44
C LYS A 122 -22.99 7.18 -7.15
N MET A 123 -23.96 6.47 -6.60
CA MET A 123 -24.63 6.87 -5.35
C MET A 123 -23.68 6.81 -4.15
N ILE A 124 -22.88 5.75 -4.06
CA ILE A 124 -21.92 5.52 -2.97
C ILE A 124 -20.80 6.56 -3.07
N HIS A 125 -20.23 6.77 -4.25
CA HIS A 125 -19.17 7.76 -4.46
C HIS A 125 -19.60 9.19 -4.07
N ASN A 126 -20.85 9.55 -4.36
CA ASN A 126 -21.41 10.85 -3.99
C ASN A 126 -22.00 10.88 -2.56
N SER A 127 -21.71 9.86 -1.74
CA SER A 127 -22.20 9.68 -0.36
C SER A 127 -23.73 9.84 -0.20
N LYS A 128 -24.52 9.50 -1.24
CA LYS A 128 -25.99 9.51 -1.18
C LYS A 128 -26.54 8.32 -0.37
N ILE A 129 -25.78 7.23 -0.33
CA ILE A 129 -26.07 6.02 0.44
C ILE A 129 -24.75 5.45 0.96
N SER A 130 -24.73 4.91 2.18
CA SER A 130 -23.54 4.22 2.67
C SER A 130 -23.37 2.88 1.96
N PHE A 131 -22.12 2.44 1.79
CA PHE A 131 -21.79 1.22 1.05
C PHE A 131 -22.44 -0.04 1.66
N PRO A 132 -22.40 -0.27 2.99
CA PRO A 132 -23.08 -1.40 3.60
C PRO A 132 -24.61 -1.36 3.42
N ARG A 133 -25.22 -0.17 3.45
CA ARG A 133 -26.67 -0.01 3.28
C ARG A 133 -27.11 -0.34 1.85
N TRP A 134 -26.35 0.12 0.85
CA TRP A 134 -26.62 -0.23 -0.54
C TRP A 134 -26.49 -1.74 -0.76
N LEU A 135 -25.44 -2.37 -0.21
CA LEU A 135 -25.28 -3.83 -0.30
C LEU A 135 -26.41 -4.62 0.36
N ALA A 136 -26.88 -4.17 1.53
CA ALA A 136 -27.99 -4.81 2.21
C ALA A 136 -29.28 -4.80 1.35
N GLN A 137 -29.53 -3.73 0.59
CA GLN A 137 -30.64 -3.68 -0.37
C GLN A 137 -30.50 -4.68 -1.52
N LYS A 138 -29.27 -5.10 -1.83
CA LYS A 138 -28.96 -6.15 -2.82
C LYS A 138 -28.86 -7.55 -2.19
N GLY A 139 -29.24 -7.70 -0.92
CA GLY A 139 -29.21 -8.99 -0.22
C GLY A 139 -27.81 -9.47 0.17
N GLY A 140 -26.81 -8.59 0.21
CA GLY A 140 -25.43 -8.94 0.53
C GLY A 140 -24.78 -8.06 1.59
N ARG A 141 -23.55 -8.43 1.93
CA ARG A 141 -22.66 -7.73 2.87
C ARG A 141 -21.23 -7.69 2.33
N PRO A 142 -20.39 -6.72 2.75
CA PRO A 142 -18.98 -6.73 2.41
C PRO A 142 -18.30 -8.05 2.80
N ASP A 143 -17.49 -8.62 1.91
CA ASP A 143 -16.71 -9.84 2.16
C ASP A 143 -15.42 -9.57 2.95
N VAL A 144 -15.55 -9.04 4.16
CA VAL A 144 -14.41 -8.70 5.03
C VAL A 144 -13.61 -9.92 5.49
N ASP A 145 -14.21 -11.11 5.45
CA ASP A 145 -13.60 -12.38 5.84
C ASP A 145 -12.65 -12.91 4.74
N GLY A 146 -12.91 -12.54 3.47
CA GLY A 146 -12.04 -12.85 2.35
C GLY A 146 -10.74 -12.01 2.30
N LEU A 147 -10.67 -10.93 3.08
CA LEU A 147 -9.46 -10.10 3.18
C LEU A 147 -8.44 -10.74 4.12
N MET A 148 -7.26 -11.05 3.57
CA MET A 148 -6.09 -11.47 4.34
C MET A 148 -5.19 -10.26 4.60
N PRO A 149 -5.01 -9.80 5.86
CA PRO A 149 -4.11 -8.70 6.18
C PRO A 149 -2.69 -9.02 5.74
N PHE A 150 -2.04 -8.09 5.04
CA PHE A 150 -0.69 -8.32 4.50
C PHE A 150 0.38 -7.41 5.11
N THR A 151 0.30 -6.09 5.00
CA THR A 151 1.29 -5.18 5.64
C THR A 151 0.64 -3.83 5.92
N ARG A 152 1.21 -3.07 6.85
CA ARG A 152 0.89 -1.64 7.00
C ARG A 152 2.01 -0.77 6.47
N TRP A 153 1.64 0.27 5.73
CA TRP A 153 2.58 1.27 5.22
C TRP A 153 2.21 2.65 5.75
N ILE A 154 3.16 3.30 6.41
CA ILE A 154 3.03 4.67 6.88
C ILE A 154 3.90 5.57 6.00
N THR A 155 3.29 6.59 5.39
CA THR A 155 4.06 7.53 4.58
C THR A 155 5.09 8.27 5.45
N PRO A 156 6.36 8.38 5.02
CA PRO A 156 7.41 9.06 5.77
C PRO A 156 7.08 10.53 6.10
N PRO A 157 7.60 11.09 7.20
CA PRO A 157 7.24 12.42 7.70
C PRO A 157 7.68 13.58 6.80
N ASN A 158 8.64 13.34 5.89
CA ASN A 158 9.12 14.33 4.92
C ASN A 158 8.20 14.46 3.68
N VAL A 159 7.17 13.62 3.56
CA VAL A 159 6.19 13.70 2.47
C VAL A 159 4.98 14.55 2.93
N PRO A 160 4.52 15.55 2.15
CA PRO A 160 3.43 16.42 2.57
C PRO A 160 2.11 15.68 2.83
N LYS A 161 1.67 14.84 1.88
CA LYS A 161 0.46 14.03 2.03
C LYS A 161 0.85 12.69 2.63
N ARG A 162 0.32 12.39 3.82
CA ARG A 162 0.65 11.18 4.57
C ARG A 162 -0.56 10.28 4.75
N TYR A 163 -0.29 8.98 4.73
CA TYR A 163 -1.27 7.92 4.86
C TYR A 163 -0.75 6.83 5.80
N THR A 164 -1.65 6.12 6.44
CA THR A 164 -1.40 4.86 7.13
C THR A 164 -2.29 3.81 6.49
N THR A 165 -1.72 3.11 5.51
CA THR A 165 -2.46 2.21 4.64
C THR A 165 -2.34 0.77 5.14
N GLN A 166 -3.47 0.14 5.42
CA GLN A 166 -3.54 -1.31 5.59
C GLN A 166 -3.64 -1.97 4.21
N MET A 167 -2.68 -2.84 3.90
CA MET A 167 -2.67 -3.64 2.68
C MET A 167 -3.29 -5.00 2.95
N TYR A 168 -4.13 -5.48 2.03
CA TYR A 168 -4.74 -6.80 2.08
C TYR A 168 -4.45 -7.57 0.79
N LEU A 169 -4.47 -8.91 0.90
CA LEU A 169 -4.63 -9.80 -0.24
C LEU A 169 -6.09 -10.25 -0.30
N TYR A 170 -6.63 -10.33 -1.51
CA TYR A 170 -7.94 -10.93 -1.77
C TYR A 170 -7.85 -11.80 -3.02
N PHE A 171 -8.30 -13.05 -2.94
CA PHE A 171 -8.29 -13.98 -4.07
C PHE A 171 -9.71 -14.14 -4.62
N LEU A 172 -9.92 -13.76 -5.88
CA LEU A 172 -11.15 -14.10 -6.58
C LEU A 172 -11.25 -15.62 -6.76
N PRO A 173 -12.46 -16.22 -6.71
CA PRO A 173 -12.64 -17.66 -6.88
C PRO A 173 -11.96 -18.20 -8.13
N LEU A 174 -11.47 -19.43 -8.09
CA LEU A 174 -10.94 -20.07 -9.30
C LEU A 174 -12.09 -20.40 -10.26
N ALA A 175 -11.81 -20.45 -11.57
CA ALA A 175 -12.85 -20.72 -12.57
C ALA A 175 -13.59 -22.05 -12.33
N THR A 176 -12.89 -23.10 -11.86
CA THR A 176 -13.50 -24.38 -11.52
C THR A 176 -14.42 -24.34 -10.29
N GLU A 177 -14.24 -23.37 -9.39
CA GLU A 177 -15.15 -23.12 -8.26
C GLU A 177 -16.40 -22.34 -8.72
N SER A 178 -16.33 -21.70 -9.88
CA SER A 178 -17.46 -20.98 -10.49
C SER A 178 -18.34 -21.89 -11.36
N SER A 179 -17.76 -22.91 -12.02
CA SER A 179 -18.50 -23.88 -12.87
C SER A 179 -19.33 -24.93 -12.14
N ALA A 180 -19.22 -25.07 -10.80
CA ALA A 180 -20.12 -25.91 -10.03
C ALA A 180 -21.53 -25.29 -9.84
N ALA A 181 -21.78 -24.13 -10.45
CA ALA A 181 -23.09 -23.52 -10.58
C ALA A 181 -23.52 -23.54 -12.06
N GLN A 182 -24.78 -23.87 -12.30
CA GLN A 182 -25.48 -23.85 -13.60
C GLN A 182 -25.14 -22.61 -14.46
N PRO A 183 -25.25 -22.68 -15.80
CA PRO A 183 -24.89 -21.58 -16.68
C PRO A 183 -25.84 -20.40 -16.46
N SER A 184 -25.42 -19.48 -15.60
CA SER A 184 -25.97 -18.14 -15.49
C SER A 184 -24.91 -17.19 -16.03
N SER A 185 -25.24 -16.61 -17.17
CA SER A 185 -24.56 -15.47 -17.78
C SER A 185 -24.48 -14.32 -16.77
N GLY A 186 -23.30 -14.06 -16.20
CA GLY A 186 -23.19 -13.02 -15.16
C GLY A 186 -21.77 -12.61 -14.80
N ILE A 187 -20.84 -13.56 -14.69
CA ILE A 187 -19.43 -13.22 -14.86
C ILE A 187 -19.20 -13.01 -16.36
N GLY A 188 -19.56 -11.82 -16.86
CA GLY A 188 -18.91 -11.32 -18.07
C GLY A 188 -17.40 -11.54 -17.87
N PRO A 189 -16.68 -12.13 -18.85
CA PRO A 189 -15.33 -12.60 -18.62
C PRO A 189 -14.54 -11.50 -17.93
N LEU A 190 -14.07 -11.78 -16.70
CA LEU A 190 -13.11 -10.91 -16.05
C LEU A 190 -12.05 -10.61 -17.11
N PRO A 191 -11.72 -9.35 -17.40
CA PRO A 191 -10.87 -9.03 -18.53
C PRO A 191 -9.55 -9.76 -18.38
N THR A 192 -9.41 -10.88 -19.09
CA THR A 192 -8.24 -11.74 -19.02
C THR A 192 -7.11 -11.18 -19.88
N ASN A 193 -7.42 -10.17 -20.71
CA ASN A 193 -6.45 -9.38 -21.49
C ASN A 193 -6.98 -7.99 -21.95
N THR A 194 -8.18 -7.56 -21.52
CA THR A 194 -8.80 -6.32 -22.02
C THR A 194 -8.65 -5.18 -21.02
N GLU A 195 -8.02 -4.08 -21.42
CA GLU A 195 -7.98 -2.88 -20.59
C GLU A 195 -9.41 -2.38 -20.34
N ALA A 196 -9.88 -2.43 -19.09
CA ALA A 196 -11.17 -1.86 -18.74
C ALA A 196 -10.95 -0.39 -18.36
N VAL A 197 -11.47 0.55 -19.15
CA VAL A 197 -11.45 1.97 -18.81
C VAL A 197 -12.74 2.30 -18.06
N ILE A 198 -12.61 2.64 -16.78
CA ILE A 198 -13.72 2.92 -15.87
C ILE A 198 -13.73 4.42 -15.57
N ALA A 199 -14.88 5.07 -15.74
CA ALA A 199 -15.05 6.46 -15.36
C ALA A 199 -15.28 6.57 -13.84
N THR A 200 -14.38 7.26 -13.15
CA THR A 200 -14.47 7.54 -11.72
C THR A 200 -14.64 9.05 -11.52
N PRO A 201 -15.68 9.53 -10.82
CA PRO A 201 -15.77 10.94 -10.49
C PRO A 201 -14.66 11.33 -9.49
N LYS A 202 -14.25 12.59 -9.53
CA LYS A 202 -13.33 13.22 -8.58
C LYS A 202 -14.12 13.70 -7.37
N HIS A 203 -13.43 13.82 -6.23
CA HIS A 203 -13.94 14.52 -5.05
C HIS A 203 -14.30 16.00 -5.30
N ASP A 204 -13.88 16.60 -6.43
CA ASP A 204 -14.18 17.98 -6.84
C ASP A 204 -15.23 18.07 -7.97
N GLY A 205 -15.89 16.96 -8.33
CA GLY A 205 -16.96 16.93 -9.34
C GLY A 205 -16.51 16.77 -10.80
N GLY A 206 -15.20 16.64 -11.09
CA GLY A 206 -14.71 16.24 -12.41
C GLY A 206 -14.77 14.72 -12.66
N ILE A 207 -14.60 14.24 -13.89
CA ILE A 207 -14.50 12.80 -14.22
C ILE A 207 -13.04 12.47 -14.57
N GLU A 208 -12.44 11.49 -13.90
CA GLU A 208 -11.17 10.87 -14.32
C GLU A 208 -11.44 9.49 -14.93
N HIS A 209 -10.79 9.18 -16.04
CA HIS A 209 -10.77 7.83 -16.58
C HIS A 209 -9.70 7.03 -15.85
N THR A 210 -10.08 5.96 -15.16
CA THR A 210 -9.16 5.02 -14.53
C THR A 210 -9.10 3.75 -15.38
N SER A 211 -7.93 3.40 -15.90
CA SER A 211 -7.72 2.11 -16.55
C SER A 211 -7.43 1.04 -15.50
N ALA A 212 -8.18 -0.06 -15.54
CA ALA A 212 -8.03 -1.24 -14.70
C ALA A 212 -7.50 -2.40 -15.54
N ARG A 213 -6.42 -3.05 -15.08
CA ARG A 213 -5.82 -4.21 -15.79
C ARG A 213 -5.36 -5.26 -14.80
N PHE A 214 -5.57 -6.53 -15.16
CA PHE A 214 -4.92 -7.66 -14.51
C PHE A 214 -3.70 -8.07 -15.33
N LEU A 215 -2.53 -8.14 -14.70
CA LEU A 215 -1.33 -8.74 -15.30
C LEU A 215 -0.61 -9.60 -14.26
N PRO A 216 0.22 -10.59 -14.67
CA PRO A 216 1.11 -11.28 -13.74
C PRO A 216 2.00 -10.28 -12.98
N ALA A 217 2.33 -10.59 -11.72
CA ALA A 217 3.16 -9.70 -10.90
C ALA A 217 4.52 -9.40 -11.55
N ALA A 218 5.20 -10.41 -12.09
CA ALA A 218 6.42 -10.28 -12.90
C ALA A 218 6.28 -9.25 -14.02
N LYS A 219 5.12 -9.22 -14.71
CA LYS A 219 4.92 -8.30 -15.83
C LYS A 219 4.80 -6.85 -15.35
N TRP A 220 4.13 -6.61 -14.23
CA TRP A 220 4.10 -5.29 -13.62
C TRP A 220 5.50 -4.80 -13.23
N LEU A 221 6.30 -5.68 -12.62
CA LEU A 221 7.67 -5.39 -12.24
C LEU A 221 8.56 -5.11 -13.47
N GLU A 222 8.43 -5.89 -14.53
CA GLU A 222 9.12 -5.68 -15.81
C GLU A 222 8.79 -4.30 -16.40
N LEU A 223 7.50 -3.93 -16.48
CA LEU A 223 7.06 -2.64 -16.98
C LEU A 223 7.64 -1.47 -16.17
N ALA A 224 7.68 -1.60 -14.84
CA ALA A 224 8.23 -0.58 -13.96
C ALA A 224 9.76 -0.46 -14.08
N ARG A 225 10.47 -1.60 -14.15
CA ARG A 225 11.94 -1.62 -14.39
C ARG A 225 12.31 -1.03 -15.75
N ALA A 226 11.50 -1.29 -16.77
CA ALA A 226 11.63 -0.70 -18.11
C ALA A 226 11.22 0.79 -18.17
N GLY A 227 10.74 1.38 -17.06
CA GLY A 227 10.30 2.78 -17.01
C GLY A 227 9.01 3.07 -17.77
N LYS A 228 8.26 2.04 -18.17
CA LYS A 228 6.99 2.17 -18.92
C LYS A 228 5.81 2.56 -18.01
N ILE A 229 5.90 2.25 -16.72
CA ILE A 229 4.94 2.63 -15.70
C ILE A 229 5.66 3.13 -14.45
N ILE A 230 4.92 3.82 -13.57
CA ILE A 230 5.40 4.20 -12.25
C ILE A 230 4.77 3.30 -11.20
N LEU A 231 5.61 2.66 -10.39
CA LEU A 231 5.21 2.00 -9.15
C LEU A 231 5.95 2.66 -7.99
N PHE A 232 5.20 3.07 -6.96
CA PHE A 232 5.80 3.53 -5.71
C PHE A 232 6.32 2.32 -4.91
N PRO A 233 7.22 2.55 -3.93
CA PRO A 233 7.84 1.46 -3.16
C PRO A 233 6.86 0.43 -2.56
N PRO A 234 5.70 0.81 -1.98
CA PRO A 234 4.75 -0.19 -1.48
C PRO A 234 4.24 -1.11 -2.59
N GLN A 235 3.84 -0.56 -3.73
CA GLN A 235 3.31 -1.32 -4.87
C GLN A 235 4.37 -2.26 -5.44
N PHE A 236 5.57 -1.74 -5.70
CA PHE A 236 6.65 -2.52 -6.26
C PHE A 236 7.08 -3.64 -5.30
N PHE A 237 7.25 -3.33 -4.02
CA PHE A 237 7.67 -4.31 -3.02
C PHE A 237 6.65 -5.44 -2.87
N LEU A 238 5.36 -5.11 -2.74
CA LEU A 238 4.34 -6.14 -2.52
C LEU A 238 4.10 -6.98 -3.79
N LEU A 239 4.21 -6.40 -4.99
CA LEU A 239 4.25 -7.17 -6.23
C LEU A 239 5.45 -8.12 -6.25
N TYR A 240 6.64 -7.66 -5.87
CA TYR A 240 7.84 -8.49 -5.79
C TYR A 240 7.66 -9.69 -4.85
N GLN A 241 7.04 -9.48 -3.67
CA GLN A 241 6.75 -10.58 -2.74
C GLN A 241 5.73 -11.57 -3.29
N VAL A 242 4.66 -11.09 -3.94
CA VAL A 242 3.64 -11.95 -4.56
C VAL A 242 4.20 -12.74 -5.75
N ASP A 243 5.08 -12.11 -6.53
CA ASP A 243 5.73 -12.71 -7.69
C ASP A 243 6.54 -13.96 -7.35
N GLN A 244 7.11 -14.04 -6.13
CA GLN A 244 7.83 -15.22 -5.65
C GLN A 244 6.96 -16.49 -5.51
N PHE A 245 5.65 -16.38 -5.73
CA PHE A 245 4.70 -17.49 -5.59
C PHE A 245 3.78 -17.60 -6.81
N LEU A 246 3.23 -16.48 -7.27
CA LEU A 246 2.25 -16.43 -8.36
C LEU A 246 2.93 -16.30 -9.74
N HIS A 247 3.74 -17.29 -10.08
CA HIS A 247 4.51 -17.28 -11.32
C HIS A 247 3.64 -17.66 -12.52
N SER A 248 3.78 -16.91 -13.61
CA SER A 248 3.35 -17.35 -14.94
C SER A 248 4.60 -17.75 -15.72
N PRO A 249 4.71 -18.97 -16.26
CA PRO A 249 5.87 -19.35 -17.05
C PRO A 249 5.93 -18.47 -18.29
N SER A 250 7.07 -17.78 -18.51
CA SER A 250 7.25 -16.83 -19.62
C SER A 250 7.20 -17.50 -21.01
N SER A 251 7.15 -18.83 -21.09
CA SER A 251 7.31 -19.62 -22.32
C SER A 251 6.13 -20.52 -22.69
N THR A 252 5.09 -20.62 -21.87
CA THR A 252 3.95 -21.51 -22.16
C THR A 252 2.76 -20.72 -22.68
N THR A 253 2.32 -21.03 -23.90
CA THR A 253 1.06 -20.54 -24.49
C THR A 253 -0.19 -21.17 -23.87
N GLN A 254 -0.03 -22.21 -23.04
CA GLN A 254 -1.13 -22.88 -22.37
C GLN A 254 -1.42 -22.26 -20.99
N PRO A 255 -2.72 -22.07 -20.64
CA PRO A 255 -3.11 -21.66 -19.30
C PRO A 255 -2.62 -22.63 -18.22
N LEU A 256 -2.28 -22.12 -17.04
CA LEU A 256 -1.96 -22.95 -15.88
C LEU A 256 -3.16 -23.83 -15.49
N SER A 257 -2.88 -25.06 -15.07
CA SER A 257 -3.92 -25.95 -14.56
C SER A 257 -4.51 -25.41 -13.26
N SER A 258 -5.78 -25.75 -12.97
CA SER A 258 -6.43 -25.32 -11.73
C SER A 258 -5.68 -25.81 -10.47
N GLU A 259 -5.02 -26.96 -10.54
CA GLU A 259 -4.22 -27.51 -9.44
C GLU A 259 -2.97 -26.65 -9.18
N ILE A 260 -2.25 -26.24 -10.23
CA ILE A 260 -1.10 -25.34 -10.09
C ILE A 260 -1.53 -23.99 -9.52
N LEU A 261 -2.64 -23.43 -10.02
CA LEU A 261 -3.17 -22.16 -9.51
C LEU A 261 -3.52 -22.25 -8.01
N LYS A 262 -4.16 -23.34 -7.58
CA LYS A 262 -4.47 -23.62 -6.16
C LYS A 262 -3.20 -23.73 -5.32
N GLN A 263 -2.22 -24.50 -5.79
CA GLN A 263 -0.97 -24.71 -5.08
C GLN A 263 -0.19 -23.40 -4.89
N GLN A 264 -0.09 -22.57 -5.93
CA GLN A 264 0.54 -21.25 -5.84
C GLN A 264 -0.15 -20.34 -4.81
N ARG A 265 -1.50 -20.28 -4.86
CA ARG A 265 -2.28 -19.50 -3.87
C ARG A 265 -2.06 -20.00 -2.46
N LYS A 266 -2.05 -21.32 -2.25
CA LYS A 266 -1.79 -21.94 -0.94
C LYS A 266 -0.42 -21.55 -0.41
N GLN A 267 0.62 -21.62 -1.23
CA GLN A 267 1.97 -21.25 -0.82
C GLN A 267 2.08 -19.76 -0.43
N LEU A 268 1.46 -18.86 -1.20
CA LEU A 268 1.42 -17.44 -0.88
C LEU A 268 0.64 -17.17 0.43
N MET A 269 -0.52 -17.82 0.62
CA MET A 269 -1.29 -17.68 1.86
C MET A 269 -0.50 -18.20 3.07
N ASP A 270 0.14 -19.35 2.94
CA ASP A 270 0.98 -19.92 4.01
C ASP A 270 2.18 -19.03 4.31
N TYR A 271 2.75 -18.35 3.30
CA TYR A 271 3.83 -17.37 3.48
C TYR A 271 3.35 -16.13 4.25
N VAL A 272 2.21 -15.55 3.88
CA VAL A 272 1.66 -14.34 4.53
C VAL A 272 1.24 -14.60 5.99
N ARG A 273 0.81 -15.83 6.31
CA ARG A 273 0.46 -16.21 7.69
C ARG A 273 1.67 -16.44 8.60
N ARG A 274 2.86 -16.63 8.02
CA ARG A 274 4.10 -16.86 8.78
C ARG A 274 4.81 -15.53 9.10
N PRO A 275 5.69 -15.53 10.11
CA PRO A 275 6.68 -14.46 10.31
C PRO A 275 7.44 -14.14 9.02
N ALA A 276 7.69 -12.86 8.75
CA ALA A 276 8.39 -12.41 7.55
C ALA A 276 9.85 -12.92 7.49
N SER A 277 10.47 -13.09 8.66
CA SER A 277 11.76 -13.76 8.86
C SER A 277 11.81 -14.35 10.27
N ALA A 278 12.88 -15.08 10.62
CA ALA A 278 13.07 -15.60 11.99
C ALA A 278 13.10 -14.49 13.06
N THR A 279 13.40 -13.24 12.64
CA THR A 279 13.47 -12.10 13.55
C THR A 279 12.36 -11.09 13.33
N ASP A 280 11.61 -11.14 12.23
CA ASP A 280 10.57 -10.16 11.87
C ASP A 280 9.17 -10.68 12.21
N PRO A 281 8.18 -9.79 12.45
CA PRO A 281 6.83 -10.20 12.84
C PRO A 281 6.08 -10.92 11.69
N PRO A 282 4.93 -11.56 11.98
CA PRO A 282 3.98 -11.98 10.95
C PRO A 282 3.69 -10.84 9.97
N TRP A 283 3.52 -11.15 8.69
CA TRP A 283 3.30 -10.12 7.67
C TRP A 283 2.18 -9.15 8.06
N ALA A 284 1.03 -9.65 8.51
CA ALA A 284 -0.10 -8.84 8.97
C ALA A 284 0.26 -7.75 10.00
N GLU A 285 1.31 -7.97 10.81
CA GLU A 285 1.79 -7.05 11.83
C GLU A 285 2.94 -6.16 11.36
N VAL A 286 3.60 -6.49 10.24
CA VAL A 286 4.66 -5.67 9.64
C VAL A 286 4.15 -4.26 9.38
N CYS A 287 4.88 -3.28 9.89
CA CYS A 287 4.60 -1.86 9.70
C CYS A 287 5.83 -1.12 9.18
N ILE A 288 5.74 -0.62 7.95
CA ILE A 288 6.87 -0.04 7.22
C ILE A 288 6.63 1.46 7.01
N SER A 289 7.60 2.28 7.41
CA SER A 289 7.74 3.65 6.94
C SER A 289 9.10 3.77 6.26
N PRO A 290 9.19 3.80 4.91
CA PRO A 290 10.47 3.76 4.23
C PRO A 290 11.40 4.92 4.63
N ILE A 291 12.65 4.61 4.93
CA ILE A 291 13.66 5.61 5.32
C ILE A 291 14.79 5.57 4.30
N ALA A 292 15.13 6.73 3.73
CA ALA A 292 16.30 6.85 2.88
C ALA A 292 17.57 6.67 3.71
N LEU A 293 18.41 5.73 3.28
CA LEU A 293 19.74 5.52 3.84
C LEU A 293 20.71 6.56 3.26
N MET A 294 21.73 6.91 4.06
CA MET A 294 22.78 7.85 3.62
C MET A 294 23.70 7.21 2.58
N MET A 295 23.84 5.88 2.63
CA MET A 295 24.61 5.10 1.67
C MET A 295 23.81 4.80 0.40
N LYS A 296 24.53 4.70 -0.71
CA LYS A 296 24.01 4.29 -2.01
C LYS A 296 24.20 2.79 -2.21
N SER A 297 23.37 2.19 -3.06
CA SER A 297 23.58 0.82 -3.53
C SER A 297 24.85 0.72 -4.39
N LYS A 298 25.32 -0.51 -4.64
CA LYS A 298 26.49 -0.78 -5.52
C LYS A 298 26.40 -0.14 -6.90
N ASP A 299 25.20 0.01 -7.44
CA ASP A 299 24.93 0.66 -8.73
C ASP A 299 24.66 2.18 -8.63
N GLY A 300 24.90 2.78 -7.46
CA GLY A 300 24.84 4.23 -7.24
C GLY A 300 23.45 4.81 -7.00
N ARG A 301 22.40 3.99 -6.87
CA ARG A 301 21.04 4.45 -6.54
C ARG A 301 20.90 4.80 -5.05
N GLY A 302 19.92 5.63 -4.72
CA GLY A 302 19.50 5.81 -3.33
C GLY A 302 18.86 4.53 -2.81
N VAL A 303 18.93 4.28 -1.51
CA VAL A 303 18.37 3.05 -0.92
C VAL A 303 17.35 3.41 0.15
N LEU A 304 16.17 2.81 0.09
CA LEU A 304 15.17 2.88 1.15
C LEU A 304 15.26 1.62 2.02
N ALA A 305 15.47 1.84 3.30
CA ALA A 305 15.33 0.81 4.32
C ALA A 305 13.86 0.63 4.72
N LEU A 306 13.48 -0.62 5.02
CA LEU A 306 12.11 -1.02 5.31
C LEU A 306 11.92 -1.49 6.76
N ASP A 307 12.92 -1.39 7.63
CA ASP A 307 12.91 -2.02 8.96
C ASP A 307 12.15 -1.26 10.05
N LYS A 308 11.92 0.05 9.87
CA LYS A 308 11.36 0.89 10.93
C LYS A 308 9.89 1.21 10.71
N PRO A 309 9.10 1.26 11.79
CA PRO A 309 7.79 1.87 11.74
C PRO A 309 7.95 3.40 11.69
N GLY A 310 6.89 4.10 11.26
CA GLY A 310 6.87 5.58 11.28
C GLY A 310 7.00 6.15 12.70
N PRO A 311 7.27 7.46 12.83
CA PRO A 311 7.36 8.13 14.14
C PRO A 311 6.10 7.98 15.01
N GLU A 312 4.95 7.70 14.39
CA GLU A 312 3.67 7.43 15.05
C GLU A 312 3.71 6.23 16.01
N LEU A 313 4.61 5.29 15.75
CA LEU A 313 4.70 4.03 16.48
C LEU A 313 6.01 3.91 17.27
N LYS A 314 6.68 5.06 17.51
CA LYS A 314 7.88 5.12 18.33
C LYS A 314 7.58 4.58 19.74
N GLY A 315 8.36 3.60 20.18
CA GLY A 315 8.19 2.94 21.48
C GLY A 315 7.19 1.77 21.48
N SER A 316 6.52 1.50 20.36
CA SER A 316 5.76 0.25 20.19
C SER A 316 6.68 -0.92 19.84
N ASN A 317 6.14 -2.14 19.89
CA ASN A 317 6.79 -3.36 19.38
C ASN A 317 6.66 -3.53 17.86
N ARG A 318 5.96 -2.61 17.17
CA ARG A 318 5.75 -2.68 15.72
C ARG A 318 7.06 -2.40 15.00
N ARG A 319 7.29 -3.13 13.92
CA ARG A 319 8.51 -3.03 13.10
C ARG A 319 8.23 -3.44 11.67
N GLY A 320 9.11 -2.99 10.78
CA GLY A 320 9.08 -3.36 9.38
C GLY A 320 9.85 -4.65 9.13
N VAL A 321 10.45 -4.76 7.94
CA VAL A 321 11.27 -5.91 7.55
C VAL A 321 12.72 -5.49 7.33
N ARG A 322 13.66 -6.20 7.96
CA ARG A 322 15.09 -5.83 7.92
C ARG A 322 15.85 -6.41 6.74
N GLU A 323 15.41 -7.59 6.30
CA GLU A 323 16.09 -8.39 5.29
C GLU A 323 16.13 -7.71 3.92
N TRP A 324 15.10 -6.93 3.57
CA TRP A 324 14.98 -6.28 2.26
C TRP A 324 15.23 -4.77 2.32
N VAL A 325 15.75 -4.25 1.21
CA VAL A 325 15.86 -2.82 0.92
C VAL A 325 15.33 -2.53 -0.49
N VAL A 326 15.01 -1.25 -0.74
CA VAL A 326 14.50 -0.79 -2.04
C VAL A 326 15.46 0.25 -2.64
N PRO A 327 16.37 -0.17 -3.54
CA PRO A 327 17.12 0.75 -4.37
C PRO A 327 16.20 1.52 -5.32
N ILE A 328 16.43 2.82 -5.45
CA ILE A 328 15.51 3.74 -6.14
C ILE A 328 16.23 5.00 -6.62
N SER A 329 15.79 5.51 -7.77
CA SER A 329 16.16 6.81 -8.33
C SER A 329 14.93 7.72 -8.34
N PHE A 330 14.94 8.81 -7.58
CA PHE A 330 13.84 9.79 -7.64
C PHE A 330 14.05 10.77 -8.79
N ARG A 331 13.00 10.95 -9.61
CA ARG A 331 12.93 11.95 -10.69
C ARG A 331 11.74 12.89 -10.43
N LYS A 332 11.62 13.97 -11.23
CA LYS A 332 10.54 14.97 -11.07
C LYS A 332 9.16 14.34 -11.19
N GLU A 333 9.04 13.37 -12.09
CA GLU A 333 7.83 12.62 -12.39
C GLU A 333 7.56 11.46 -11.42
N GLY A 334 8.44 11.18 -10.45
CA GLY A 334 8.26 10.15 -9.44
C GLY A 334 9.41 9.14 -9.37
N PRO A 335 9.19 8.00 -8.68
CA PRO A 335 10.22 6.97 -8.53
C PRO A 335 10.53 6.29 -9.88
N ARG A 336 11.81 6.03 -10.12
CA ARG A 336 12.35 5.33 -11.29
C ARG A 336 13.40 4.33 -10.85
N GLN A 337 13.65 3.33 -11.69
CA GLN A 337 14.64 2.28 -11.41
C GLN A 337 14.43 1.70 -10.00
N VAL A 338 13.17 1.44 -9.65
CA VAL A 338 12.82 0.82 -8.37
C VAL A 338 13.17 -0.66 -8.46
N ASP A 339 13.74 -1.21 -7.40
CA ASP A 339 13.99 -2.64 -7.29
C ASP A 339 13.87 -3.11 -5.84
N VAL A 340 13.90 -4.42 -5.62
CA VAL A 340 13.94 -5.03 -4.29
C VAL A 340 15.10 -6.02 -4.27
N MET A 341 15.90 -5.97 -3.22
CA MET A 341 16.99 -6.92 -3.01
C MET A 341 17.27 -7.12 -1.53
N LEU A 342 18.03 -8.16 -1.21
CA LEU A 342 18.48 -8.40 0.14
C LEU A 342 19.46 -7.30 0.57
N ARG A 343 19.37 -6.86 1.83
CA ARG A 343 20.22 -5.80 2.39
C ARG A 343 21.71 -6.11 2.23
N ARG A 344 22.10 -7.36 2.49
CA ARG A 344 23.48 -7.87 2.34
C ARG A 344 24.02 -7.82 0.91
N GLU A 345 23.14 -7.77 -0.08
CA GLU A 345 23.50 -7.71 -1.50
C GLU A 345 23.60 -6.26 -1.99
N ALA A 346 22.83 -5.36 -1.37
CA ALA A 346 22.78 -3.94 -1.73
C ALA A 346 24.07 -3.18 -1.39
N PHE A 347 24.83 -3.63 -0.38
CA PHE A 347 26.04 -3.00 0.14
C PHE A 347 27.27 -3.90 0.06
N ASP A 348 28.45 -3.29 0.10
CA ASP A 348 29.71 -4.03 0.23
C ASP A 348 29.96 -4.40 1.70
N ARG A 349 30.52 -5.59 1.96
CA ARG A 349 30.64 -6.21 3.30
C ARG A 349 31.32 -5.33 4.37
N GLU A 350 32.11 -4.35 3.99
CA GLU A 350 32.84 -3.45 4.91
C GLU A 350 31.97 -2.31 5.47
N ARG A 351 30.77 -2.05 4.90
CA ARG A 351 29.92 -0.90 5.25
C ARG A 351 28.69 -1.24 6.11
N ASP A 352 28.44 -2.52 6.38
CA ASP A 352 27.30 -2.99 7.18
C ASP A 352 27.50 -2.78 8.71
N THR A 353 28.73 -2.54 9.16
CA THR A 353 29.10 -2.44 10.59
C THR A 353 28.93 -1.04 11.20
N GLU A 354 28.86 0.03 10.40
CA GLU A 354 28.81 1.40 10.93
C GLU A 354 27.40 1.88 11.33
N GLU A 355 26.34 1.19 10.91
CA GLU A 355 24.96 1.59 11.20
C GLU A 355 24.40 1.02 12.51
N THR A 356 25.12 0.10 13.18
CA THR A 356 24.78 -0.33 14.54
C THR A 356 25.04 0.74 15.60
N ASP A 357 25.91 1.72 15.35
CA ASP A 357 26.35 2.70 16.36
C ASP A 357 25.92 4.16 16.09
N SER A 358 25.39 4.49 14.90
CA SER A 358 25.04 5.88 14.55
C SER A 358 23.55 6.17 14.66
N THR A 359 22.96 5.92 15.84
CA THR A 359 21.72 6.61 16.20
C THR A 359 22.05 8.06 16.57
N GLY A 360 21.82 8.97 15.61
CA GLY A 360 21.80 10.41 15.85
C GLY A 360 20.65 10.83 16.77
N TYR A 361 20.79 10.55 18.06
CA TYR A 361 20.26 11.37 19.15
C TYR A 361 21.49 11.88 19.90
N GLY A 362 21.61 13.21 20.02
CA GLY A 362 22.82 13.87 20.47
C GLY A 362 23.40 13.27 21.75
N LYS A 363 24.69 12.92 21.70
CA LYS A 363 25.51 12.72 22.89
C LYS A 363 25.42 14.00 23.72
N VAL A 364 24.70 13.96 24.83
CA VAL A 364 24.86 14.94 25.90
C VAL A 364 26.22 14.64 26.51
N ASP A 365 27.17 15.54 26.26
CA ASP A 365 28.52 15.49 26.81
C ASP A 365 28.44 15.74 28.33
N LEU A 366 28.19 14.67 29.10
CA LEU A 366 28.30 14.70 30.55
C LEU A 366 29.79 14.65 30.92
N ARG A 367 30.46 15.80 30.84
CA ARG A 367 31.74 15.96 31.53
C ARG A 367 31.49 15.93 33.04
N PRO A 368 32.25 15.14 33.82
CA PRO A 368 32.15 15.19 35.27
C PRO A 368 32.60 16.57 35.76
N ARG A 369 31.73 17.25 36.51
CA ARG A 369 32.11 18.44 37.29
C ARG A 369 33.05 17.99 38.39
N ASP A 370 34.31 18.38 38.23
CA ASP A 370 35.32 18.44 39.28
C ASP A 370 34.77 19.27 40.47
N GLN A 371 34.53 18.60 41.60
CA GLN A 371 34.26 19.25 42.89
C GLN A 371 35.55 19.22 43.71
N SER A 372 36.34 20.28 43.56
CA SER A 372 37.46 20.57 44.46
C SER A 372 36.99 21.40 45.66
N ARG A 373 37.05 20.71 46.82
CA ARG A 373 37.31 21.19 48.19
C ARG A 373 36.26 22.01 48.96
N PRO A 374 36.00 21.64 50.25
CA PRO A 374 35.28 22.49 51.19
C PRO A 374 36.22 23.54 51.81
N LYS A 375 35.66 24.71 52.13
CA LYS A 375 36.19 25.58 53.17
C LYS A 375 35.57 25.17 54.50
N ILE A 376 36.39 24.61 55.38
CA ILE A 376 36.63 24.88 56.81
C ILE A 376 37.32 23.65 57.37
#